data_AF-A0A959SJS7-F1
#
_entry.id   AF-A0A959SJS7-F1
#
_cell.length_a   1.000
_cell.length_b   1.000
_cell.length_c   1.000
_cell.angle_alpha   90.00
_cell.angle_beta   90.00
_cell.angle_gamma   90.00
#
_symmetry.space_group_name_H-M   'P 1'
#
loop_
_entity.id
_entity.type
_entity.pdbx_description
1 polymer ?
#
loop_
_entity_poly.entity_id
_entity_poly.type
_entity_poly.pdbx_seq_one_letter_code
_entity_poly.pdbx_strand_id
1 'polypeptide(L)'
;QFQPAPLAGGTGVRYQFRFRIPGEGVCIVRPPQTSPTLYLNWSAASGPQLEASKTYEVEVRASKDQGATWCIDAPSPACDPSPVTNWGRTCDVTIGAVITLAGESSSIATQGNGTFTMYPNPNNGEQLFINLTELAPELSTVSVDIYDLTGKRITARTIAVQDGYINTSMDLNGEVASGLYMVNITAGDKTYTERLVIQK
;
A
#
# COMPACT_ATOMS: atom_id res chain seq x y z
N GLN A 1 -2.26 5.09 0.19
CA GLN A 1 -2.58 6.53 0.33
C GLN A 1 -2.28 6.94 1.76
N PHE A 2 -1.65 8.09 1.96
CA PHE A 2 -1.40 8.66 3.29
C PHE A 2 -2.34 9.83 3.52
N GLN A 3 -3.12 9.82 4.62
CA GLN A 3 -4.10 10.87 4.94
C GLN A 3 -4.04 11.24 6.43
N PRO A 4 -3.32 12.32 6.81
CA PRO A 4 -3.51 13.00 8.10
C PRO A 4 -4.94 13.54 8.29
N ALA A 5 -5.26 13.85 9.55
CA ALA A 5 -6.51 14.55 9.89
C ALA A 5 -6.58 15.89 9.14
N PRO A 6 -7.70 16.19 8.45
CA PRO A 6 -7.85 17.44 7.72
C PRO A 6 -7.89 18.61 8.71
N LEU A 7 -7.14 19.67 8.41
CA LEU A 7 -7.24 20.92 9.16
C LEU A 7 -8.48 21.69 8.73
N ALA A 8 -9.22 22.25 9.70
CA ALA A 8 -10.24 23.24 9.40
C ALA A 8 -9.58 24.50 8.80
N GLY A 9 -9.91 24.81 7.55
CA GLY A 9 -9.36 25.95 6.82
C GLY A 9 -9.68 25.82 5.33
N GLY A 10 -10.12 26.92 4.71
CA GLY A 10 -10.56 26.96 3.30
C GLY A 10 -9.46 26.66 2.27
N THR A 11 -9.67 27.07 1.02
CA THR A 11 -8.85 26.78 -0.18
C THR A 11 -7.35 27.13 -0.10
N GLY A 12 -6.92 27.82 0.96
CA GLY A 12 -5.53 28.19 1.23
C GLY A 12 -4.68 27.15 1.95
N VAL A 13 -5.25 26.04 2.42
CA VAL A 13 -4.46 25.01 3.13
C VAL A 13 -3.51 24.29 2.16
N ARG A 14 -2.27 24.07 2.61
CA ARG A 14 -1.28 23.25 1.94
C ARG A 14 -0.71 22.21 2.89
N TYR A 15 -0.42 21.03 2.37
CA TYR A 15 0.21 19.92 3.08
C TYR A 15 1.57 19.63 2.44
N GLN A 16 2.58 19.32 3.24
CA GLN A 16 3.88 18.93 2.72
C GLN A 16 4.38 17.69 3.46
N PHE A 17 4.90 16.75 2.68
CA PHE A 17 5.27 15.42 3.14
C PHE A 17 6.78 15.26 3.04
N ARG A 18 7.39 14.72 4.09
CA ARG A 18 8.81 14.38 4.17
C ARG A 18 8.96 12.91 4.51
N PHE A 19 9.78 12.21 3.72
CA PHE A 19 10.13 10.80 3.87
C PHE A 19 11.60 10.72 4.24
N ARG A 20 11.95 10.03 5.32
CA ARG A 20 13.31 9.95 5.81
C ARG A 20 13.74 8.53 6.15
N ILE A 21 15.02 8.28 6.00
CA ILE A 21 15.71 7.13 6.59
C ILE A 21 16.97 7.71 7.26
N PRO A 22 16.89 8.14 8.53
CA PRO A 22 18.00 8.83 9.18
C PRO A 22 19.31 8.03 9.16
N GLY A 23 19.23 6.72 9.38
CA GLY A 23 20.39 5.82 9.35
C GLY A 23 21.06 5.67 7.99
N GLU A 24 20.38 6.07 6.91
CA GLU A 24 20.89 6.00 5.53
C GLU A 24 21.07 7.40 4.89
N GLY A 25 20.83 8.48 5.64
CA GLY A 25 20.90 9.85 5.12
C GLY A 25 19.85 10.17 4.05
N VAL A 26 18.80 9.35 3.89
CA VAL A 26 17.75 9.57 2.89
C VAL A 26 16.77 10.61 3.41
N CYS A 27 16.49 11.63 2.59
CA CYS A 27 15.44 12.61 2.84
C CYS A 27 14.80 13.07 1.52
N ILE A 28 13.50 12.82 1.38
CA ILE A 28 12.71 13.19 0.20
C ILE A 28 11.57 14.09 0.68
N VAL A 29 11.57 15.34 0.23
CA VAL A 29 10.50 16.29 0.49
C VAL A 29 9.66 16.48 -0.77
N ARG A 30 8.35 16.28 -0.65
CA ARG A 30 7.43 16.46 -1.78
C ARG A 30 7.00 17.93 -1.90
N PRO A 31 6.61 18.38 -3.12
CA PRO A 31 6.02 19.70 -3.28
C PRO A 31 4.74 19.86 -2.43
N PRO A 32 4.38 21.10 -2.04
CA PRO A 32 3.12 21.37 -1.36
C PRO A 32 1.90 20.84 -2.11
N GLN A 33 1.04 20.10 -1.41
CA GLN A 33 -0.20 19.53 -1.91
C GLN A 33 -1.39 20.35 -1.40
N THR A 34 -2.46 20.43 -2.19
CA THR A 34 -3.74 21.01 -1.76
C THR A 34 -4.61 20.00 -1.00
N SER A 35 -4.30 18.71 -1.13
CA SER A 35 -5.00 17.61 -0.46
C SER A 35 -4.20 17.11 0.75
N PRO A 36 -4.87 16.70 1.85
CA PRO A 36 -4.21 15.93 2.90
C PRO A 36 -3.81 14.54 2.42
N THR A 37 -4.28 14.09 1.26
CA THR A 37 -3.88 12.81 0.66
C THR A 37 -2.70 12.95 -0.27
N LEU A 38 -1.67 12.14 -0.06
CA LEU A 38 -0.57 11.95 -1.00
C LEU A 38 -0.66 10.57 -1.70
N TYR A 39 -0.72 10.59 -3.03
CA TYR A 39 -0.65 9.39 -3.88
C TYR A 39 0.82 9.06 -4.16
N LEU A 40 1.20 7.78 -4.07
CA LEU A 40 2.59 7.29 -4.19
C LEU A 40 2.88 6.74 -5.61
N ASN A 41 2.46 7.46 -6.66
CA ASN A 41 2.58 7.02 -8.07
C ASN A 41 3.56 7.88 -8.88
N TRP A 42 4.65 8.32 -8.26
CA TRP A 42 5.60 9.27 -8.86
C TRP A 42 6.52 8.60 -9.88
N SER A 43 6.75 9.29 -10.98
CA SER A 43 7.82 8.99 -11.93
C SER A 43 9.06 9.80 -11.62
N ALA A 44 10.20 9.40 -12.19
CA ALA A 44 11.45 10.18 -12.13
C ALA A 44 11.27 11.64 -12.60
N ALA A 45 10.33 11.90 -13.53
CA ALA A 45 10.01 13.26 -13.98
C ALA A 45 9.30 14.12 -12.91
N SER A 46 8.62 13.48 -11.96
CA SER A 46 7.92 14.14 -10.85
C SER A 46 8.74 14.20 -9.56
N GLY A 47 10.00 13.74 -9.58
CA GLY A 47 10.96 13.81 -8.48
C GLY A 47 11.50 12.45 -8.01
N PRO A 48 12.31 12.43 -6.94
CA PRO A 48 12.89 11.20 -6.40
C PRO A 48 11.83 10.16 -6.05
N GLN A 49 12.09 8.92 -6.45
CA GLN A 49 11.21 7.78 -6.17
C GLN A 49 11.57 7.17 -4.82
N LEU A 50 10.57 6.59 -4.16
CA LEU A 50 10.81 5.78 -2.97
C LEU A 50 11.39 4.43 -3.41
N GLU A 51 12.36 3.95 -2.67
CA GLU A 51 13.02 2.69 -2.94
C GLU A 51 12.23 1.53 -2.35
N ALA A 52 12.24 0.41 -3.08
CA ALA A 52 11.63 -0.82 -2.63
C ALA A 52 12.35 -1.40 -1.41
N SER A 53 11.59 -2.12 -0.58
CA SER A 53 12.09 -2.78 0.63
C SER A 53 12.72 -1.84 1.66
N LYS A 54 12.39 -0.54 1.61
CA LYS A 54 12.81 0.47 2.58
C LYS A 54 11.65 0.88 3.47
N THR A 55 11.97 1.14 4.73
CA THR A 55 11.03 1.73 5.71
C THR A 55 11.40 3.19 5.92
N TYR A 56 10.46 4.07 5.60
CA TYR A 56 10.61 5.51 5.76
C TYR A 56 9.88 6.00 7.00
N GLU A 57 10.54 6.87 7.75
CA GLU A 57 9.90 7.78 8.69
C GLU A 57 9.20 8.89 7.91
N VAL A 58 7.87 8.94 7.98
CA VAL A 58 7.05 9.90 7.24
C VAL A 58 6.44 10.92 8.17
N GLU A 59 6.64 12.19 7.83
CA GLU A 59 6.14 13.34 8.57
C GLU A 59 5.35 14.27 7.64
N VAL A 60 4.34 14.96 8.19
CA VAL A 60 3.50 15.89 7.43
C VAL A 60 3.40 17.21 8.18
N ARG A 61 3.75 18.31 7.49
CA ARG A 61 3.44 19.67 7.95
C ARG A 61 2.34 20.29 7.12
N ALA A 62 1.71 21.32 7.68
CA ALA A 62 0.66 22.06 7.00
C ALA A 62 0.89 23.58 7.08
N SER A 63 0.31 24.27 6.12
CA SER A 63 0.27 25.72 5.97
C SER A 63 -1.18 26.15 5.78
N LYS A 64 -1.56 27.32 6.32
CA LYS A 64 -2.89 27.91 6.16
C LYS A 64 -2.93 29.09 5.18
N ASP A 65 -1.77 29.53 4.70
CA ASP A 65 -1.57 30.75 3.91
C ASP A 65 -0.91 30.45 2.56
N GLN A 66 -1.40 29.40 1.88
CA GLN A 66 -0.96 29.00 0.54
C GLN A 66 0.51 28.55 0.46
N GLY A 67 1.11 28.15 1.59
CA GLY A 67 2.50 27.70 1.68
C GLY A 67 3.49 28.81 2.05
N ALA A 68 3.02 30.00 2.40
CA ALA A 68 3.88 31.11 2.80
C ALA A 68 4.49 30.90 4.20
N THR A 69 3.74 30.36 5.15
CA THR A 69 4.20 29.95 6.48
C THR A 69 3.76 28.53 6.81
N TRP A 70 4.57 27.85 7.61
CA TRP A 70 4.34 26.46 8.01
C TRP A 70 4.30 26.38 9.54
N CYS A 71 3.41 25.55 10.08
CA CYS A 71 3.22 25.48 11.54
C CYS A 71 4.47 24.95 12.29
N ILE A 72 5.42 24.34 11.57
CA ILE A 72 6.56 23.64 12.14
C ILE A 72 7.69 23.71 11.09
N ASP A 73 8.85 24.24 11.50
CA ASP A 73 10.07 24.51 10.71
C ASP A 73 10.08 25.81 9.86
N ALA A 74 11.28 26.23 9.46
CA ALA A 74 11.57 27.37 8.59
C ALA A 74 10.89 27.25 7.20
N PRO A 75 10.76 28.35 6.43
CA PRO A 75 10.08 28.33 5.13
C PRO A 75 10.66 27.30 4.16
N SER A 76 11.98 27.07 4.24
CA SER A 76 12.68 26.01 3.52
C SER A 76 12.77 24.75 4.38
N PRO A 77 12.21 23.62 3.96
CA PRO A 77 12.31 22.36 4.70
C PRO A 77 13.76 21.87 4.75
N ALA A 78 14.34 21.80 5.94
CA ALA A 78 15.68 21.23 6.10
C ALA A 78 15.58 19.71 6.23
N CYS A 79 16.42 18.99 5.49
CA CYS A 79 16.52 17.53 5.55
C CYS A 79 17.37 17.04 6.73
N ASP A 80 18.23 17.91 7.26
CA ASP A 80 19.11 17.62 8.39
C ASP A 80 19.60 18.92 9.08
N PRO A 81 18.73 19.68 9.77
CA PRO A 81 19.23 20.62 10.76
C PRO A 81 19.64 19.83 12.00
N SER A 82 20.79 20.16 12.59
CA SER A 82 21.05 19.84 13.99
C SER A 82 20.53 21.02 14.83
N PRO A 83 19.49 20.86 15.67
CA PRO A 83 18.67 19.67 15.91
C PRO A 83 17.53 19.48 14.89
N VAL A 84 17.17 18.22 14.65
CA VAL A 84 16.09 17.83 13.74
C VAL A 84 14.77 18.32 14.32
N THR A 85 14.13 19.28 13.66
CA THR A 85 12.78 19.70 14.02
C THR A 85 11.79 18.77 13.34
N ASN A 86 11.13 17.92 14.14
CA ASN A 86 10.08 17.05 13.64
C ASN A 86 8.85 17.88 13.25
N TRP A 87 8.25 17.55 12.11
CA TRP A 87 7.06 18.22 11.58
C TRP A 87 5.76 17.70 12.22
N GLY A 88 5.85 16.93 13.30
CA GLY A 88 4.69 16.39 14.00
C GLY A 88 4.92 14.93 14.37
N ARG A 89 3.84 14.14 14.30
CA ARG A 89 3.93 12.70 14.52
C ARG A 89 4.56 12.04 13.30
N THR A 90 5.51 11.15 13.57
CA THR A 90 6.14 10.28 12.57
C THR A 90 5.33 9.00 12.43
N CYS A 91 5.15 8.54 11.19
CA CYS A 91 4.59 7.24 10.88
C CYS A 91 5.61 6.44 10.05
N ASP A 92 5.79 5.17 10.38
CA ASP A 92 6.65 4.28 9.59
C ASP A 92 5.91 3.75 8.36
N VAL A 93 6.56 3.85 7.21
CA VAL A 93 6.02 3.44 5.91
C VAL A 93 7.01 2.55 5.21
N THR A 94 6.70 1.25 5.18
CA THR A 94 7.46 0.29 4.40
C THR A 94 6.96 0.26 2.97
N ILE A 95 7.88 0.50 2.02
CA ILE A 95 7.62 0.31 0.60
C ILE A 95 7.94 -1.14 0.27
N GLY A 96 6.93 -1.87 -0.22
CA GLY A 96 7.10 -3.25 -0.66
C GLY A 96 8.16 -3.37 -1.76
N ALA A 97 8.71 -4.58 -1.92
CA ALA A 97 9.67 -4.85 -2.98
C ALA A 97 9.06 -4.57 -4.37
N VAL A 98 9.86 -4.01 -5.29
CA VAL A 98 9.48 -3.84 -6.71
C VAL A 98 9.62 -5.22 -7.34
N ILE A 99 8.49 -5.87 -7.60
CA ILE A 99 8.46 -7.08 -8.41
C ILE A 99 8.45 -6.63 -9.86
N THR A 100 9.55 -6.84 -10.59
CA THR A 100 9.57 -6.67 -12.05
C THR A 100 8.69 -7.75 -12.67
N LEU A 101 7.45 -7.37 -13.00
CA LEU A 101 6.46 -8.25 -13.61
C LEU A 101 6.75 -8.39 -15.12
N ALA A 102 7.32 -9.52 -15.50
CA ALA A 102 7.20 -10.01 -16.88
C ALA A 102 5.83 -10.69 -17.04
N GLY A 103 4.92 -10.03 -17.76
CA GLY A 103 3.70 -10.65 -18.30
C GLY A 103 2.47 -10.64 -17.39
N GLU A 104 1.48 -9.83 -17.79
CA GLU A 104 -0.01 -9.91 -17.66
C GLU A 104 -0.73 -10.51 -16.43
N SER A 105 -0.03 -11.03 -15.42
CA SER A 105 -0.59 -11.28 -14.10
C SER A 105 0.00 -10.24 -13.18
N SER A 106 -0.82 -9.25 -12.78
CA SER A 106 -0.46 -8.45 -11.61
C SER A 106 -0.40 -9.45 -10.49
N SER A 107 0.82 -9.78 -10.03
CA SER A 107 1.03 -10.44 -8.77
C SER A 107 1.87 -9.61 -7.80
N ILE A 108 1.33 -9.23 -6.63
CA ILE A 108 2.11 -8.60 -5.54
C ILE A 108 2.35 -9.67 -4.48
N ALA A 109 3.43 -10.42 -4.63
CA ALA A 109 3.96 -11.27 -3.57
C ALA A 109 4.79 -10.42 -2.60
N THR A 110 4.25 -10.05 -1.44
CA THR A 110 5.05 -9.44 -0.37
C THR A 110 5.78 -10.56 0.37
N GLN A 111 6.99 -10.86 -0.10
CA GLN A 111 7.91 -11.90 0.40
C GLN A 111 7.38 -13.34 0.27
N GLY A 112 7.75 -14.00 -0.82
CA GLY A 112 7.66 -15.45 -1.00
C GLY A 112 8.08 -15.84 -2.41
N ASN A 113 8.86 -16.92 -2.56
CA ASN A 113 9.22 -17.45 -3.88
C ASN A 113 8.03 -18.10 -4.62
N GLY A 114 6.94 -18.38 -3.90
CA GLY A 114 5.74 -18.99 -4.44
C GLY A 114 5.04 -18.16 -5.51
N THR A 115 4.58 -18.84 -6.54
CA THR A 115 3.76 -18.25 -7.60
C THR A 115 2.33 -18.15 -7.10
N PHE A 116 1.82 -16.93 -6.97
CA PHE A 116 0.42 -16.68 -6.71
C PHE A 116 -0.32 -16.33 -8.00
N THR A 117 -1.44 -17.01 -8.27
CA THR A 117 -2.33 -16.68 -9.40
C THR A 117 -3.80 -16.73 -8.99
N MET A 118 -4.58 -15.84 -9.61
CA MET A 118 -6.00 -15.67 -9.34
C MET A 118 -6.76 -15.41 -10.63
N TYR A 119 -7.83 -16.16 -10.89
CA TYR A 119 -8.62 -16.06 -12.11
C TYR A 119 -10.09 -16.50 -11.92
N PRO A 120 -11.01 -16.11 -12.81
CA PRO A 120 -10.84 -15.06 -13.83
C PRO A 120 -10.73 -13.67 -13.18
N ASN A 121 -10.04 -12.76 -13.87
CA ASN A 121 -9.94 -11.35 -13.51
C ASN A 121 -9.89 -10.51 -14.81
N PRO A 122 -10.94 -9.78 -15.19
CA PRO A 122 -12.17 -9.51 -14.42
C PRO A 122 -13.01 -10.75 -14.11
N ASN A 123 -13.74 -10.70 -13.00
CA ASN A 123 -14.58 -11.78 -12.48
C ASN A 123 -16.06 -11.37 -12.49
N ASN A 124 -16.98 -12.31 -12.73
CA ASN A 124 -18.42 -12.04 -12.74
C ASN A 124 -19.06 -12.00 -11.33
N GLY A 125 -18.28 -12.23 -10.28
CA GLY A 125 -18.74 -12.23 -8.89
C GLY A 125 -19.35 -13.55 -8.42
N GLU A 126 -19.24 -14.63 -9.19
CA GLU A 126 -19.72 -15.96 -8.78
C GLU A 126 -18.62 -16.77 -8.09
N GLN A 127 -17.50 -17.01 -8.77
CA GLN A 127 -16.45 -17.90 -8.28
C GLN A 127 -15.07 -17.35 -8.61
N LEU A 128 -14.13 -17.51 -7.66
CA LEU A 128 -12.75 -17.09 -7.79
C LEU A 128 -11.82 -18.28 -7.60
N PHE A 129 -10.97 -18.57 -8.57
CA PHE A 129 -9.94 -19.59 -8.48
C PHE A 129 -8.66 -18.98 -7.94
N ILE A 130 -8.04 -19.68 -6.98
CA ILE A 130 -6.88 -19.25 -6.21
C ILE A 130 -5.87 -20.39 -6.26
N ASN A 131 -4.69 -20.09 -6.80
CA ASN A 131 -3.57 -21.02 -6.82
C ASN A 131 -2.33 -20.37 -6.19
N LEU A 132 -1.73 -21.05 -5.22
CA LEU A 132 -0.53 -20.60 -4.53
C LEU A 132 0.42 -21.79 -4.36
N THR A 133 1.65 -21.66 -4.87
CA THR A 133 2.68 -22.71 -4.79
C THR A 133 3.78 -22.35 -3.79
N GLU A 134 4.67 -23.30 -3.52
CA GLU A 134 5.87 -23.13 -2.67
C GLU A 134 5.55 -22.64 -1.25
N LEU A 135 4.48 -23.17 -0.68
CA LEU A 135 4.15 -22.97 0.73
C LEU A 135 5.10 -23.78 1.61
N ALA A 136 5.44 -23.21 2.76
CA ALA A 136 6.33 -23.86 3.71
C ALA A 136 5.70 -25.18 4.23
N PRO A 137 6.48 -26.27 4.38
CA PRO A 137 5.94 -27.60 4.72
C PRO A 137 5.15 -27.65 6.03
N GLU A 138 5.43 -26.74 6.96
CA GLU A 138 4.79 -26.63 8.27
C GLU A 138 3.44 -25.90 8.24
N LEU A 139 3.06 -25.28 7.12
CA LEU A 139 1.80 -24.56 7.00
C LEU A 139 0.64 -25.52 6.74
N SER A 140 -0.34 -25.52 7.66
CA SER A 140 -1.58 -26.27 7.49
C SER A 140 -2.69 -25.48 6.80
N THR A 141 -2.66 -24.15 6.89
CA THR A 141 -3.72 -23.27 6.40
C THR A 141 -3.19 -21.93 5.94
N VAL A 142 -3.92 -21.25 5.05
CA VAL A 142 -3.74 -19.83 4.72
C VAL A 142 -5.04 -19.06 4.94
N SER A 143 -4.93 -17.77 5.27
CA SER A 143 -6.07 -16.84 5.26
C SER A 143 -6.19 -16.19 3.89
N VAL A 144 -7.41 -15.98 3.43
CA VAL A 144 -7.73 -15.18 2.24
C VAL A 144 -8.81 -14.18 2.62
N ASP A 145 -8.48 -12.90 2.53
CA ASP A 145 -9.35 -11.77 2.88
C ASP A 145 -9.52 -10.85 1.67
N ILE A 146 -10.75 -10.48 1.33
CA ILE A 146 -11.04 -9.51 0.26
C ILE A 146 -11.49 -8.20 0.89
N TYR A 147 -10.86 -7.10 0.49
CA TYR A 147 -11.13 -5.74 0.95
C TYR A 147 -11.61 -4.87 -0.20
N ASP A 148 -12.54 -3.96 0.07
CA ASP A 148 -12.80 -2.83 -0.84
C ASP A 148 -11.70 -1.75 -0.71
N LEU A 149 -11.75 -0.73 -1.57
CA LEU A 149 -10.78 0.36 -1.56
C LEU A 149 -10.79 1.25 -0.31
N THR A 150 -11.82 1.14 0.53
CA THR A 150 -11.90 1.84 1.82
C THR A 150 -11.23 1.05 2.95
N GLY A 151 -10.78 -0.18 2.67
CA GLY A 151 -10.21 -1.10 3.65
C GLY A 151 -11.28 -1.90 4.41
N LYS A 152 -12.56 -1.83 4.01
CA LYS A 152 -13.61 -2.66 4.61
C LYS A 152 -13.44 -4.09 4.10
N ARG A 153 -13.38 -5.04 5.03
CA ARG A 153 -13.34 -6.46 4.70
C ARG A 153 -14.71 -6.94 4.22
N ILE A 154 -14.74 -7.49 3.00
CA ILE A 154 -15.93 -8.01 2.33
C ILE A 154 -16.10 -9.51 2.60
N THR A 155 -15.02 -10.28 2.46
CA THR A 155 -15.03 -11.72 2.78
C THR A 155 -13.72 -12.14 3.45
N ALA A 156 -13.78 -13.23 4.20
CA ALA A 156 -12.66 -13.85 4.88
C ALA A 156 -12.84 -15.37 4.84
N ARG A 157 -11.82 -16.10 4.37
CA ARG A 157 -11.83 -17.56 4.28
C ARG A 157 -10.49 -18.11 4.76
N THR A 158 -10.53 -19.27 5.38
CA THR A 158 -9.34 -20.06 5.69
C THR A 158 -9.32 -21.28 4.78
N ILE A 159 -8.22 -21.49 4.06
CA ILE A 159 -8.06 -22.59 3.11
C ILE A 159 -6.99 -23.53 3.67
N ALA A 160 -7.26 -24.83 3.64
CA ALA A 160 -6.28 -25.84 4.02
C ALA A 160 -5.20 -25.98 2.94
N VAL A 161 -3.95 -26.07 3.37
CA VAL A 161 -2.80 -26.35 2.49
C VAL A 161 -2.72 -27.85 2.24
N GLN A 162 -2.46 -28.24 0.99
CA GLN A 162 -2.23 -29.64 0.62
C GLN A 162 -0.89 -29.74 -0.11
N ASP A 163 0.02 -30.56 0.43
CA ASP A 163 1.32 -30.86 -0.20
C ASP A 163 2.15 -29.63 -0.60
N GLY A 164 2.11 -28.56 0.21
CA GLY A 164 2.89 -27.34 -0.03
C GLY A 164 2.32 -26.42 -1.12
N TYR A 165 1.08 -26.64 -1.53
CA TYR A 165 0.36 -25.74 -2.42
C TYR A 165 -1.12 -25.61 -2.04
N ILE A 166 -1.77 -24.64 -2.68
CA ILE A 166 -3.22 -24.47 -2.68
C ILE A 166 -3.66 -24.37 -4.12
N ASN A 167 -4.73 -25.09 -4.43
CA ASN A 167 -5.47 -24.95 -5.68
C ASN A 167 -6.95 -25.11 -5.34
N THR A 168 -7.64 -24.00 -5.10
CA THR A 168 -9.05 -24.03 -4.69
C THR A 168 -9.87 -23.01 -5.45
N SER A 169 -11.18 -23.25 -5.43
CA SER A 169 -12.16 -22.23 -5.76
C SER A 169 -12.78 -21.66 -4.49
N MET A 170 -13.11 -20.38 -4.54
CA MET A 170 -13.88 -19.66 -3.53
C MET A 170 -15.19 -19.20 -4.16
N ASP A 171 -16.30 -19.55 -3.54
CA ASP A 171 -17.62 -19.03 -3.91
C ASP A 171 -17.81 -17.62 -3.33
N LEU A 172 -18.12 -16.68 -4.21
CA LEU A 172 -18.43 -15.29 -3.90
C LEU A 172 -19.95 -15.06 -3.79
N ASN A 173 -20.78 -16.05 -4.13
CA ASN A 173 -22.24 -16.08 -4.07
C ASN A 173 -22.95 -14.89 -4.75
N GLY A 174 -22.27 -14.17 -5.65
CA GLY A 174 -22.79 -12.91 -6.19
C GLY A 174 -22.90 -11.77 -5.16
N GLU A 175 -22.43 -11.94 -3.93
CA GLU A 175 -22.54 -10.96 -2.84
C GLU A 175 -21.59 -9.78 -3.03
N VAL A 176 -20.54 -9.95 -3.82
CA VAL A 176 -19.57 -8.91 -4.13
C VAL A 176 -20.10 -8.02 -5.28
N ALA A 177 -20.20 -6.72 -5.04
CA ALA A 177 -20.67 -5.77 -6.05
C ALA A 177 -19.61 -5.52 -7.14
N SER A 178 -20.02 -5.04 -8.31
CA SER A 178 -19.08 -4.59 -9.35
C SER A 178 -18.16 -3.49 -8.78
N GLY A 179 -16.86 -3.62 -9.01
CA GLY A 179 -15.89 -2.72 -8.40
C GLY A 179 -14.47 -3.26 -8.35
N LEU A 180 -13.59 -2.49 -7.73
CA LEU A 180 -12.19 -2.83 -7.52
C LEU A 180 -11.95 -3.26 -6.08
N TYR A 181 -11.24 -4.37 -5.91
CA TYR A 181 -10.98 -4.99 -4.62
C TYR A 181 -9.51 -5.40 -4.48
N MET A 182 -9.08 -5.59 -3.24
CA MET A 182 -7.79 -6.16 -2.89
C MET A 182 -7.97 -7.48 -2.16
N VAL A 183 -7.34 -8.53 -2.69
CA VAL A 183 -7.33 -9.87 -2.12
C VAL A 183 -6.00 -10.03 -1.38
N ASN A 184 -6.03 -10.17 -0.06
CA ASN A 184 -4.86 -10.45 0.76
C ASN A 184 -4.85 -11.92 1.15
N ILE A 185 -3.71 -12.57 1.00
CA ILE A 185 -3.49 -13.96 1.37
C ILE A 185 -2.35 -14.01 2.35
N THR A 186 -2.59 -14.59 3.52
CA THR A 186 -1.58 -14.71 4.58
C THR A 186 -1.25 -16.18 4.79
N ALA A 187 0.02 -16.53 4.56
CA ALA A 187 0.57 -17.86 4.66
C ALA A 187 1.76 -17.84 5.64
N GLY A 188 1.47 -18.08 6.92
CA GLY A 188 2.45 -17.85 7.99
C GLY A 188 2.86 -16.39 8.03
N ASP A 189 4.16 -16.12 7.90
CA ASP A 189 4.72 -14.76 7.91
C ASP A 189 4.69 -14.08 6.53
N LYS A 190 4.25 -14.79 5.48
CA LYS A 190 4.20 -14.29 4.10
C LYS A 190 2.83 -13.73 3.77
N THR A 191 2.80 -12.61 3.05
CA THR A 191 1.54 -12.00 2.59
C THR A 191 1.56 -11.72 1.09
N TYR A 192 0.54 -12.18 0.37
CA TYR A 192 0.35 -11.92 -1.05
C TYR A 192 -0.87 -11.02 -1.21
N THR A 193 -0.80 -10.03 -2.10
CA THR A 193 -1.89 -9.08 -2.33
C THR A 193 -2.21 -9.04 -3.81
N GLU A 194 -3.48 -9.21 -4.19
CA GLU A 194 -3.89 -9.10 -5.58
C GLU A 194 -5.08 -8.23 -5.86
N ARG A 195 -5.02 -7.58 -7.02
CA ARG A 195 -6.09 -6.76 -7.55
C ARG A 195 -7.16 -7.62 -8.18
N LEU A 196 -8.37 -7.57 -7.63
CA LEU A 196 -9.55 -8.22 -8.19
C LEU A 196 -10.52 -7.17 -8.75
N VAL A 197 -10.92 -7.35 -10.00
CA VAL A 197 -11.94 -6.52 -10.67
C VAL A 197 -13.21 -7.36 -10.81
N ILE A 198 -14.31 -6.92 -10.20
CA ILE A 198 -15.63 -7.54 -10.38
C ILE A 198 -16.42 -6.77 -11.44
N GLN A 199 -16.89 -7.46 -12.47
CA GLN A 199 -17.73 -6.95 -13.55
C GLN A 199 -18.90 -7.92 -13.79
N LYS A 200 -20.09 -7.55 -13.32
CA LYS A 200 -21.37 -8.25 -13.59
C LYS A 200 -21.98 -7.79 -14.90
#